data_AF-A0A1Y3AEW9-F1
#
_entry.id   AF-A0A1Y3AEW9-F1
#
_cell.length_a   1.000
_cell.length_b   1.000
_cell.length_c   1.000
_cell.angle_alpha   90.00
_cell.angle_beta   90.00
_cell.angle_gamma   90.00
#
_symmetry.space_group_name_H-M   'P 1'
#
loop_
_entity.id
_entity.type
_entity.pdbx_description
1 polymer ?
#
loop_
_entity_poly.entity_id
_entity_poly.type
_entity_poly.pdbx_seq_one_letter_code
_entity_poly.pdbx_strand_id
1 'polypeptide(L)'
;MTGPHAVAVNVAANTNEPGFRGPVYPDGTFAYVPIPESAATLPREGVPADEPVPTYGDLDLPFAVPTDLRGAPVHADPEFPGVHGRERATYGDPYGVKAGRIADLDPGDWLLFYATLTLRPHDWAGPGEERPGGAGADDRDGAWLRERGVDVDADLAPDWGAYLFAGMRVERVLSG
;
A
#
# COMPACT_ATOMS: atom_id res chain seq x y z
N MET A 1 31.65 13.41 6.59
CA MET A 1 30.18 13.54 6.72
C MET A 1 29.62 12.16 6.49
N THR A 2 28.83 11.63 7.42
CA THR A 2 27.98 10.47 7.15
C THR A 2 26.99 10.87 6.05
N GLY A 3 26.74 9.98 5.09
CA GLY A 3 25.77 10.24 4.02
C GLY A 3 24.34 10.43 4.56
N PRO A 4 23.38 10.76 3.69
CA PRO A 4 21.99 10.96 4.10
C PRO A 4 21.44 9.73 4.83
N HIS A 5 20.64 9.98 5.87
CA HIS A 5 19.95 8.94 6.62
C HIS A 5 18.65 8.55 5.91
N ALA A 6 18.21 7.31 6.13
CA ALA A 6 16.96 6.81 5.57
C ALA A 6 16.20 6.00 6.62
N VAL A 7 14.89 6.23 6.69
CA VAL A 7 13.95 5.44 7.51
C VAL A 7 12.99 4.73 6.56
N ALA A 8 12.90 3.41 6.68
CA ALA A 8 11.97 2.60 5.91
C ALA A 8 10.80 2.14 6.78
N VAL A 9 9.57 2.36 6.31
CA VAL A 9 8.35 2.06 7.05
C VAL A 9 7.49 1.06 6.28
N ASN A 10 7.02 0.03 6.99
CA ASN A 10 6.04 -0.91 6.47
C ASN A 10 4.68 -0.24 6.44
N VAL A 11 4.09 -0.20 5.25
CA VAL A 11 2.76 0.34 4.94
C VAL A 11 1.99 -0.68 4.11
N ALA A 12 0.72 -0.40 3.82
CA ALA A 12 -0.19 -1.33 3.17
C ALA A 12 -0.53 -2.59 3.99
N ALA A 13 -1.63 -3.23 3.61
CA ALA A 13 -2.16 -4.44 4.17
C ALA A 13 -1.11 -5.55 4.28
N ASN A 14 -1.10 -6.22 5.42
CA ASN A 14 -0.27 -7.37 5.68
C ASN A 14 -1.05 -8.47 6.41
N THR A 15 -0.39 -9.57 6.73
CA THR A 15 -1.04 -10.72 7.38
C THR A 15 -1.51 -10.46 8.82
N ASN A 16 -1.06 -9.39 9.46
CA ASN A 16 -1.58 -9.01 10.77
C ASN A 16 -2.90 -8.25 10.61
N GLU A 17 -2.95 -7.28 9.70
CA GLU A 17 -4.13 -6.47 9.40
C GLU A 17 -4.19 -6.15 7.90
N PRO A 18 -5.29 -6.47 7.19
CA PRO A 18 -6.53 -7.11 7.63
C PRO A 18 -6.47 -8.66 7.61
N GLY A 19 -5.28 -9.27 7.50
CA GLY A 19 -5.12 -10.73 7.41
C GLY A 19 -4.63 -11.23 6.05
N PHE A 20 -4.40 -10.33 5.09
CA PHE A 20 -3.84 -10.65 3.77
C PHE A 20 -2.92 -9.54 3.25
N ARG A 21 -2.08 -9.89 2.27
CA ARG A 21 -1.20 -8.96 1.56
C ARG A 21 -1.80 -8.55 0.22
N GLY A 22 -1.46 -7.36 -0.25
CA GLY A 22 -1.71 -6.97 -1.63
C GLY A 22 -0.98 -7.90 -2.64
N PRO A 23 -1.49 -8.02 -3.86
CA PRO A 23 -0.85 -8.76 -4.93
C PRO A 23 0.32 -7.97 -5.53
N VAL A 24 1.41 -8.66 -5.84
CA VAL A 24 2.35 -8.28 -6.90
C VAL A 24 2.16 -9.28 -8.05
N TYR A 25 2.17 -8.78 -9.28
CA TYR A 25 1.91 -9.56 -10.49
C TYR A 25 3.22 -9.89 -11.23
N PRO A 26 3.22 -10.90 -12.13
CA PRO A 26 4.42 -11.29 -12.87
C PRO A 26 5.05 -10.17 -13.71
N ASP A 27 4.29 -9.14 -14.10
CA ASP A 27 4.80 -7.98 -14.82
C ASP A 27 5.42 -6.89 -13.91
N GLY A 28 5.47 -7.13 -12.61
CA GLY A 28 5.99 -6.21 -11.59
C GLY A 28 4.99 -5.14 -11.14
N THR A 29 3.78 -5.10 -11.72
CA THR A 29 2.71 -4.24 -11.20
C THR A 29 2.15 -4.81 -9.90
N PHE A 30 1.49 -3.98 -9.10
CA PHE A 30 0.91 -4.39 -7.83
C PHE A 30 -0.35 -3.57 -7.53
N ALA A 31 -1.21 -4.10 -6.66
CA ALA A 31 -2.33 -3.32 -6.11
C ALA A 31 -2.00 -2.82 -4.71
N TYR A 32 -2.08 -1.50 -4.52
CA TYR A 32 -1.89 -0.89 -3.21
C TYR A 32 -3.16 -1.09 -2.38
N VAL A 33 -3.04 -1.87 -1.29
CA VAL A 33 -4.15 -2.16 -0.39
C VAL A 33 -3.87 -1.45 0.94
N PRO A 34 -4.62 -0.41 1.33
CA PRO A 34 -4.40 0.29 2.60
C PRO A 34 -4.62 -0.63 3.82
N ILE A 35 -4.08 -0.24 4.99
CA ILE A 35 -4.34 -0.93 6.27
C ILE A 35 -5.72 -0.48 6.80
N PRO A 36 -6.53 -1.36 7.43
CA PRO A 36 -7.75 -0.90 8.08
C PRO A 36 -7.44 0.10 9.20
N GLU A 37 -8.29 1.12 9.33
CA GLU A 37 -8.24 2.00 10.49
C GLU A 37 -8.94 1.32 11.66
N SER A 38 -8.19 1.01 12.72
CA SER A 38 -8.71 0.27 13.88
C SER A 38 -9.28 1.19 14.96
N ALA A 39 -8.94 2.48 14.95
CA ALA A 39 -9.46 3.48 15.86
C ALA A 39 -9.57 4.85 15.18
N ALA A 40 -10.63 5.61 15.46
CA ALA A 40 -10.67 7.01 15.04
C ALA A 40 -9.50 7.77 15.70
N THR A 41 -8.54 8.24 14.90
CA THR A 41 -7.34 8.94 15.41
C THR A 41 -7.65 10.31 16.00
N LEU A 42 -8.79 10.92 15.61
CA LEU A 42 -9.38 12.09 16.26
C LEU A 42 -10.90 11.97 16.32
N PRO A 43 -11.56 12.50 17.38
CA PRO A 43 -13.01 12.67 17.39
C PRO A 43 -13.41 13.55 16.20
N ARG A 44 -14.43 13.15 15.44
CA ARG A 44 -14.95 13.93 14.29
C ARG A 44 -15.34 15.36 14.69
N GLU A 45 -15.64 15.58 15.98
CA GLU A 45 -15.99 16.90 16.49
C GLU A 45 -14.77 17.82 16.70
N GLY A 46 -13.55 17.27 16.76
CA GLY A 46 -12.30 18.01 17.02
C GLY A 46 -11.51 18.42 15.77
N VAL A 47 -11.69 17.69 14.67
CA VAL A 47 -11.22 18.05 13.32
C VAL A 47 -12.33 17.64 12.36
N PRO A 48 -13.05 18.60 11.74
CA PRO A 48 -13.88 18.28 10.60
C PRO A 48 -12.91 17.84 9.49
N ALA A 49 -12.67 16.54 9.37
CA ALA A 49 -12.25 16.01 8.09
C ALA A 49 -13.48 16.21 7.20
N ASP A 50 -13.44 17.22 6.34
CA ASP A 50 -14.53 17.50 5.39
C ASP A 50 -14.80 16.31 4.45
N GLU A 51 -13.86 15.35 4.39
CA GLU A 51 -13.95 14.13 3.60
C GLU A 51 -14.34 12.91 4.47
N PRO A 52 -15.36 12.13 4.05
CA PRO A 52 -15.64 10.85 4.68
C PRO A 52 -14.46 9.87 4.51
N VAL A 53 -14.08 9.19 5.59
CA VAL A 53 -13.07 8.12 5.54
C VAL A 53 -13.61 6.99 4.65
N PRO A 54 -12.90 6.59 3.59
CA PRO A 54 -13.33 5.50 2.72
C PRO A 54 -13.34 4.17 3.47
N THR A 55 -14.11 3.22 2.98
CA THR A 55 -14.08 1.82 3.38
C THR A 55 -13.39 0.97 2.31
N TYR A 56 -13.06 -0.28 2.62
CA TYR A 56 -12.57 -1.21 1.59
C TYR A 56 -13.54 -1.36 0.40
N GLY A 57 -14.85 -1.26 0.63
CA GLY A 57 -15.86 -1.33 -0.42
C GLY A 57 -15.87 -0.13 -1.37
N ASP A 58 -15.24 0.98 -0.97
CA ASP A 58 -15.12 2.19 -1.79
C ASP A 58 -13.84 2.21 -2.64
N LEU A 59 -12.92 1.26 -2.44
CA LEU A 59 -11.64 1.21 -3.15
C LEU A 59 -11.77 0.57 -4.53
N ASP A 60 -11.03 1.10 -5.50
CA ASP A 60 -10.88 0.51 -6.83
C ASP A 60 -9.79 -0.57 -6.79
N LEU A 61 -10.15 -1.76 -6.32
CA LEU A 61 -9.26 -2.91 -6.24
C LEU A 61 -9.54 -3.91 -7.37
N PRO A 62 -8.49 -4.49 -8.00
CA PRO A 62 -8.67 -5.46 -9.08
C PRO A 62 -9.11 -6.85 -8.60
N PHE A 63 -9.49 -6.99 -7.33
CA PHE A 63 -9.90 -8.25 -6.70
C PHE A 63 -11.00 -7.99 -5.64
N ALA A 64 -11.75 -9.02 -5.28
CA ALA A 64 -12.80 -8.90 -4.27
C ALA A 64 -12.22 -8.89 -2.86
N VAL A 65 -12.61 -7.90 -2.07
CA VAL A 65 -12.43 -7.91 -0.62
C VAL A 65 -13.54 -8.76 0.02
N PRO A 66 -13.22 -9.61 1.02
CA PRO A 66 -14.20 -10.36 1.80
C PRO A 66 -15.34 -9.47 2.31
N THR A 67 -16.58 -9.97 2.24
CA THR A 67 -17.80 -9.18 2.52
C THR A 67 -17.80 -8.57 3.93
N ASP A 68 -17.31 -9.30 4.91
CA ASP A 68 -17.15 -8.87 6.31
C ASP A 68 -16.13 -7.73 6.49
N LEU A 69 -15.19 -7.57 5.56
CA LEU A 69 -14.21 -6.49 5.57
C LEU A 69 -14.64 -5.26 4.76
N ARG A 70 -15.62 -5.36 3.85
CA ARG A 70 -15.98 -4.26 2.95
C ARG A 70 -16.36 -2.97 3.67
N GLY A 71 -17.01 -3.07 4.82
CA GLY A 71 -17.41 -1.90 5.63
C GLY A 71 -16.31 -1.36 6.55
N ALA A 72 -15.13 -2.00 6.60
CA ALA A 72 -14.06 -1.52 7.47
C ALA A 72 -13.46 -0.23 6.88
N PRO A 73 -13.32 0.83 7.69
CA PRO A 73 -12.69 2.07 7.27
C PRO A 73 -11.21 1.82 6.97
N VAL A 74 -10.67 2.57 6.02
CA VAL A 74 -9.27 2.49 5.62
C VAL A 74 -8.69 3.89 5.52
N HIS A 75 -7.43 4.05 5.91
CA HIS A 75 -6.67 5.26 5.65
C HIS A 75 -5.57 4.95 4.64
N ALA A 76 -5.52 5.71 3.55
CA ALA A 76 -4.48 5.57 2.55
C ALA A 76 -3.21 6.27 3.07
N ASP A 77 -2.44 5.61 3.93
CA ASP A 77 -1.14 6.11 4.41
C ASP A 77 -0.01 5.20 3.93
N PRO A 78 0.83 5.65 2.97
CA PRO A 78 0.80 6.96 2.32
C PRO A 78 -0.35 7.10 1.34
N GLU A 79 -0.76 8.35 1.10
CA GLU A 79 -1.58 8.73 -0.03
C GLU A 79 -0.70 8.83 -1.27
N PHE A 80 -1.24 8.41 -2.42
CA PHE A 80 -0.58 8.56 -3.72
C PHE A 80 -1.53 9.23 -4.70
N PRO A 81 -1.11 10.33 -5.37
CA PRO A 81 -1.93 10.96 -6.39
C PRO A 81 -2.33 9.96 -7.48
N GLY A 82 -3.63 9.86 -7.76
CA GLY A 82 -4.19 8.95 -8.76
C GLY A 82 -4.50 7.53 -8.27
N VAL A 83 -4.24 7.21 -7.00
CA VAL A 83 -4.57 5.92 -6.40
C VAL A 83 -5.73 6.10 -5.43
N HIS A 84 -6.80 5.29 -5.55
CA HIS A 84 -7.98 5.34 -4.68
C HIS A 84 -8.61 6.74 -4.53
N GLY A 85 -8.61 7.51 -5.62
CA GLY A 85 -9.15 8.87 -5.65
C GLY A 85 -8.32 9.92 -4.89
N ARG A 86 -7.11 9.59 -4.44
CA ARG A 86 -6.24 10.51 -3.70
C ARG A 86 -5.55 11.49 -4.65
N GLU A 87 -5.35 12.72 -4.19
CA GLU A 87 -4.71 13.81 -4.95
C GLU A 87 -3.39 14.27 -4.32
N ARG A 88 -3.09 13.80 -3.10
CA ARG A 88 -1.97 14.25 -2.29
C ARG A 88 -0.98 13.11 -2.03
N ALA A 89 0.20 13.49 -1.57
CA ALA A 89 1.26 12.58 -1.17
C ALA A 89 1.56 12.81 0.32
N THR A 90 0.65 12.36 1.18
CA THR A 90 0.68 12.53 2.63
C THR A 90 0.95 11.18 3.31
N TYR A 91 1.52 11.23 4.50
CA TYR A 91 1.69 10.06 5.35
C TYR A 91 1.59 10.49 6.81
N GLY A 92 0.68 9.85 7.55
CA GLY A 92 0.56 9.97 9.00
C GLY A 92 0.90 8.65 9.70
N ASP A 93 1.48 8.74 10.90
CA ASP A 93 1.60 7.58 11.79
C ASP A 93 1.30 8.03 13.24
N PRO A 94 0.23 7.50 13.87
CA PRO A 94 -0.11 7.86 15.24
C PRO A 94 0.78 7.16 16.29
N TYR A 95 1.57 6.16 15.90
CA TYR A 95 2.34 5.32 16.81
C TYR A 95 3.75 5.87 17.02
N GLY A 96 4.01 6.32 18.26
CA GLY A 96 5.27 6.97 18.66
C GLY A 96 6.57 6.22 18.33
N VAL A 97 6.54 4.89 18.17
CA VAL A 97 7.74 4.12 17.79
C VAL A 97 8.18 4.41 16.35
N LYS A 98 7.24 4.40 15.40
CA LYS A 98 7.51 4.74 14.00
C LYS A 98 7.62 6.25 13.86
N ALA A 99 6.67 6.98 14.40
CA ALA A 99 6.63 8.45 14.36
C ALA A 99 7.88 9.09 14.96
N GLY A 100 8.45 8.54 16.03
CA GLY A 100 9.67 9.06 16.64
C GLY A 100 10.89 8.98 15.70
N ARG A 101 11.06 7.86 15.00
CA ARG A 101 12.14 7.72 14.01
C ARG A 101 11.98 8.64 12.81
N ILE A 102 10.74 8.92 12.42
CA ILE A 102 10.42 9.84 11.33
C ILE A 102 10.67 11.29 11.78
N ALA A 103 10.38 11.62 13.04
CA ALA A 103 10.61 12.94 13.62
C ALA A 103 12.10 13.31 13.71
N ASP A 104 12.99 12.31 13.74
CA ASP A 104 14.45 12.49 13.73
C ASP A 104 15.02 12.77 12.31
N LEU A 105 14.19 12.78 11.26
CA LEU A 105 14.66 13.04 9.89
C LEU A 105 14.94 14.53 9.65
N ASP A 106 16.07 14.82 9.01
CA ASP A 106 16.50 16.17 8.64
C ASP A 106 16.38 16.43 7.13
N PRO A 107 16.42 17.70 6.69
CA PRO A 107 16.49 18.04 5.27
C PRO A 107 17.64 17.30 4.55
N GLY A 108 17.28 16.57 3.50
CA GLY A 108 18.20 15.74 2.73
C GLY A 108 18.04 14.24 2.97
N ASP A 109 17.43 13.84 4.09
CA ASP A 109 17.13 12.45 4.43
C ASP A 109 15.93 11.90 3.65
N TRP A 110 15.70 10.59 3.79
CA TRP A 110 14.65 9.87 3.10
C TRP A 110 13.70 9.15 4.05
N LEU A 111 12.40 9.34 3.82
CA LEU A 111 11.36 8.44 4.28
C LEU A 111 11.01 7.48 3.14
N LEU A 112 11.17 6.20 3.36
CA LEU A 112 10.99 5.14 2.38
C LEU A 112 9.79 4.27 2.77
N PHE A 113 8.97 3.91 1.79
CA PHE A 113 7.76 3.11 2.01
C PHE A 113 7.89 1.76 1.32
N TYR A 114 7.76 0.70 2.11
CA TYR A 114 7.70 -0.65 1.60
C TYR A 114 6.41 -1.34 1.98
N ALA A 115 5.93 -2.21 1.09
CA ALA A 115 4.78 -3.05 1.34
C ALA A 115 5.22 -4.51 1.31
N THR A 116 4.60 -5.34 2.15
CA THR A 116 4.72 -6.79 1.98
C THR A 116 3.66 -7.27 1.00
N LEU A 117 4.09 -7.83 -0.13
CA LEU A 117 3.21 -8.26 -1.22
C LEU A 117 3.35 -9.76 -1.46
N THR A 118 2.28 -10.40 -1.90
CA THR A 118 2.26 -11.83 -2.29
C THR A 118 2.19 -11.93 -3.80
N LEU A 119 3.00 -12.82 -4.40
CA LEU A 119 2.93 -13.08 -5.82
C LEU A 119 1.56 -13.69 -6.17
N ARG A 120 0.85 -13.07 -7.10
CA ARG A 120 -0.48 -13.50 -7.56
C ARG A 120 -0.58 -13.40 -9.08
N PRO A 121 -1.35 -14.28 -9.74
CA PRO A 121 -1.68 -14.08 -11.14
C PRO A 121 -2.63 -12.88 -11.31
N HIS A 122 -2.69 -12.31 -12.51
CA HIS A 122 -3.55 -11.15 -12.80
C HIS A 122 -5.05 -11.43 -12.61
N ASP A 123 -5.48 -12.69 -12.73
CA ASP A 123 -6.85 -13.13 -12.53
C ASP A 123 -7.16 -13.51 -11.07
N TRP A 124 -6.26 -13.22 -10.13
CA TRP A 124 -6.49 -13.51 -8.72
C TRP A 124 -7.71 -12.77 -8.17
N ALA A 125 -8.72 -13.53 -7.79
CA ALA A 125 -10.03 -13.02 -7.38
C ALA A 125 -10.06 -12.40 -5.97
N GLY A 126 -9.02 -12.56 -5.16
CA GLY A 126 -8.93 -12.04 -3.80
C GLY A 126 -8.74 -13.11 -2.72
N PRO A 127 -8.69 -12.73 -1.43
CA PRO A 127 -8.38 -13.62 -0.31
C PRO A 127 -9.58 -14.42 0.25
N GLY A 128 -10.76 -14.39 -0.40
CA GLY A 128 -11.97 -15.10 0.03
C GLY A 128 -12.53 -16.07 -1.01
N GLU A 129 -13.63 -16.77 -0.69
CA GLU A 129 -14.33 -17.70 -1.60
C GLU A 129 -15.20 -17.01 -2.67
N GLU A 130 -15.40 -15.69 -2.55
CA GLU A 130 -16.23 -14.91 -3.45
C GLU A 130 -15.54 -14.59 -4.78
N ARG A 131 -16.29 -14.69 -5.88
CA ARG A 131 -15.82 -14.39 -7.25
C ARG A 131 -16.32 -12.99 -7.66
N PRO A 132 -15.44 -12.02 -7.98
CA PRO A 132 -15.83 -10.86 -8.77
C PRO A 132 -16.24 -11.31 -10.19
N GLY A 133 -17.27 -10.67 -10.75
CA GLY A 133 -17.96 -11.08 -11.98
C GLY A 133 -17.05 -11.27 -13.20
N GLY A 134 -17.21 -12.43 -13.87
CA GLY A 134 -16.30 -12.93 -14.89
C GLY A 134 -16.46 -12.38 -16.33
N ALA A 135 -15.64 -13.01 -17.19
CA ALA A 135 -15.36 -12.76 -18.62
C ALA A 135 -14.66 -11.42 -18.90
N GLY A 136 -13.34 -11.41 -18.71
CA GLY A 136 -12.47 -10.29 -19.05
C GLY A 136 -11.11 -10.27 -18.34
N ALA A 137 -10.69 -11.37 -17.71
CA ALA A 137 -9.33 -11.48 -17.20
C ALA A 137 -8.36 -11.42 -18.38
N ASP A 138 -7.37 -10.54 -18.25
CA ASP A 138 -6.30 -10.43 -19.19
C ASP A 138 -5.38 -11.64 -19.02
N ASP A 139 -5.45 -12.60 -19.96
CA ASP A 139 -4.66 -13.84 -19.98
C ASP A 139 -3.15 -13.60 -20.18
N ARG A 140 -2.66 -12.36 -20.04
CA ARG A 140 -1.23 -12.02 -20.04
C ARG A 140 -0.61 -12.35 -18.68
N ASP A 141 -0.37 -13.64 -18.46
CA ASP A 141 0.40 -14.23 -17.34
C ASP A 141 1.90 -13.84 -17.28
N GLY A 142 2.29 -12.74 -17.93
CA GLY A 142 3.68 -12.34 -18.10
C GLY A 142 4.49 -13.25 -19.04
N ALA A 143 3.88 -14.25 -19.73
CA ALA A 143 4.61 -15.08 -20.70
C ALA A 143 5.30 -14.25 -21.79
N TRP A 144 4.70 -13.12 -22.22
CA TRP A 144 5.30 -12.22 -23.20
C TRP A 144 6.59 -11.53 -22.71
N LEU A 145 6.78 -11.39 -21.39
CA LEU A 145 8.03 -10.87 -20.79
C LEU A 145 9.12 -11.95 -20.81
N ARG A 146 8.77 -13.21 -20.53
CA ARG A 146 9.66 -14.37 -20.68
C ARG A 146 10.08 -14.56 -22.15
N GLU A 147 9.16 -14.36 -23.10
CA GLU A 147 9.44 -14.37 -24.55
C GLU A 147 10.39 -13.25 -25.00
N ARG A 148 10.43 -12.13 -24.27
CA ARG A 148 11.39 -11.03 -24.49
C ARG A 148 12.68 -11.17 -23.68
N GLY A 149 12.88 -12.32 -23.00
CA GLY A 149 14.07 -12.61 -22.22
C GLY A 149 14.17 -11.81 -20.91
N VAL A 150 13.06 -11.28 -20.41
CA VAL A 150 13.01 -10.62 -19.10
C VAL A 150 12.68 -11.70 -18.06
N ASP A 151 13.67 -12.04 -17.23
CA ASP A 151 13.51 -13.01 -16.13
C ASP A 151 12.86 -12.33 -14.92
N VAL A 152 11.59 -11.94 -15.08
CA VAL A 152 10.80 -11.28 -14.02
C VAL A 152 10.61 -12.16 -12.78
N ASP A 153 10.68 -13.49 -12.95
CA ASP A 153 10.60 -14.46 -11.86
C ASP A 153 11.87 -14.45 -10.97
N ALA A 154 12.99 -13.88 -11.44
CA ALA A 154 14.22 -13.73 -10.64
C ALA A 154 14.18 -12.54 -9.66
N ASP A 155 13.39 -11.50 -9.97
CA ASP A 155 13.32 -10.28 -9.18
C ASP A 155 12.13 -10.28 -8.19
N LEU A 156 11.16 -11.17 -8.36
CA LEU A 156 10.02 -11.34 -7.46
C LEU A 156 10.22 -12.52 -6.51
N ALA A 157 9.90 -12.32 -5.23
CA ALA A 157 9.91 -13.41 -4.26
C ALA A 157 8.81 -14.42 -4.62
N PRO A 158 9.10 -15.74 -4.61
CA PRO A 158 8.19 -16.76 -5.14
C PRO A 158 6.87 -16.88 -4.36
N ASP A 159 6.88 -16.53 -3.08
CA ASP A 159 5.70 -16.58 -2.21
C ASP A 159 5.24 -15.18 -1.80
N TRP A 160 6.08 -14.46 -1.08
CA TRP A 160 5.85 -13.08 -0.67
C TRP A 160 7.20 -12.39 -0.42
N GLY A 161 7.22 -11.06 -0.58
CA GLY A 161 8.41 -10.24 -0.37
C GLY A 161 8.08 -8.88 0.22
N ALA A 162 9.12 -8.15 0.64
CA ALA A 162 9.02 -6.75 1.01
C ALA A 162 9.55 -5.90 -0.15
N TYR A 163 8.69 -5.05 -0.72
CA TYR A 163 9.00 -4.28 -1.92
C TYR A 163 8.99 -2.79 -1.58
N LEU A 164 10.12 -2.13 -1.80
CA LEU A 164 10.20 -0.67 -1.75
C LEU A 164 9.49 -0.11 -2.99
N PHE A 165 8.46 0.73 -2.78
CA PHE A 165 7.63 1.20 -3.89
C PHE A 165 7.46 2.73 -3.92
N ALA A 166 7.82 3.43 -2.85
CA ALA A 166 7.81 4.89 -2.81
C ALA A 166 8.83 5.45 -1.82
N GLY A 167 9.14 6.74 -1.98
CA GLY A 167 9.94 7.48 -1.03
C GLY A 167 9.69 8.98 -1.13
N MET A 168 9.77 9.65 0.02
CA MET A 168 9.73 11.09 0.15
C MET A 168 11.09 11.56 0.64
N ARG A 169 11.68 12.52 -0.08
CA ARG A 169 12.87 13.21 0.40
C ARG A 169 12.45 14.36 1.29
N VAL A 170 13.05 14.48 2.46
CA VAL A 170 12.78 15.59 3.38
C VAL A 170 13.41 16.85 2.80
N GLU A 171 12.59 17.80 2.39
CA GLU A 171 13.05 19.13 1.96
C GLU A 171 13.12 20.08 3.16
N ARG A 172 12.13 19.98 4.06
CA ARG A 172 11.96 20.88 5.18
C ARG A 172 11.29 20.14 6.33
N VAL A 173 11.76 20.41 7.54
CA VAL A 173 11.09 20.04 8.79
C VAL A 173 10.41 21.28 9.34
N LEU A 174 9.12 21.17 9.66
CA LEU A 174 8.30 22.28 10.16
C LEU A 174 8.20 22.31 11.70
N SER A 175 9.00 21.49 12.39
CA SER A 175 9.01 21.41 13.84
C SER A 175 9.39 22.74 14.50
N GLY A 176 8.51 23.23 15.36
CA GLY A 176 8.70 24.31 16.32
C GLY A 176 7.97 23.96 17.60
#